data_AF-A0A2P2JX98-F1
#
_entry.id   AF-A0A2P2JX98-F1
#
_cell.length_a   1.000
_cell.length_b   1.000
_cell.length_c   1.000
_cell.angle_alpha   90.00
_cell.angle_beta   90.00
_cell.angle_gamma   90.00
#
_symmetry.space_group_name_H-M   'P 1'
#
loop_
_entity.id
_entity.type
_entity.pdbx_description
1 polymer ?
#
loop_
_entity_poly.entity_id
_entity_poly.type
_entity_poly.pdbx_seq_one_letter_code
_entity_poly.pdbx_strand_id
1 'polypeptide(L)'
;MDNPPSSSSITFYDFLDKMRNPASLDLVRSIKSFIVSFSFYAANPDNDGEKVQDYFSKMEDAIVDHPLWASATNEEIDCAMEGLEKYVMTKLFSRTFAASPEDVKIDRKISEKICLLQTFLQPVHLDIPAVLRNEASWLVPLLAFYYLFGSS
;
A
#
# COMPACT_ATOMS: atom_id res chain seq x y z
N MET A 1 -20.31 14.39 14.16
CA MET A 1 -20.43 14.00 12.73
C MET A 1 -19.57 12.77 12.58
N ASP A 2 -20.21 11.61 12.66
CA ASP A 2 -19.53 10.32 12.49
C ASP A 2 -19.29 10.14 10.99
N ASN A 3 -18.02 10.17 10.59
CA ASN A 3 -17.63 9.87 9.22
C ASN A 3 -17.97 8.39 8.97
N PRO A 4 -18.79 8.03 7.95
CA PRO A 4 -19.03 6.62 7.67
C PRO A 4 -17.67 5.95 7.42
N PRO A 5 -17.42 4.76 8.00
CA PRO A 5 -16.18 4.05 7.74
C PRO A 5 -16.03 3.91 6.23
N SER A 6 -14.89 4.33 5.69
CA SER A 6 -14.55 4.11 4.28
C SER A 6 -14.72 2.61 3.99
N SER A 7 -15.29 2.26 2.83
CA SER A 7 -15.56 0.87 2.45
C SER A 7 -14.34 -0.04 2.65
N SER A 8 -13.13 0.47 2.37
CA SER A 8 -11.84 -0.21 2.58
C SER A 8 -11.50 -0.54 4.04
N SER A 9 -12.09 0.17 4.99
CA SER A 9 -11.92 -0.10 6.42
C SER A 9 -12.77 -1.30 6.83
N ILE A 10 -14.01 -1.37 6.30
CA ILE A 10 -14.93 -2.49 6.55
C ILE A 10 -14.35 -3.78 5.98
N THR A 11 -13.86 -3.76 4.74
CA THR A 11 -13.25 -4.94 4.08
C THR A 11 -12.03 -5.47 4.85
N PHE A 12 -11.20 -4.58 5.42
CA PHE A 12 -10.07 -4.99 6.26
C PHE A 12 -10.50 -5.67 7.56
N TYR A 13 -11.57 -5.20 8.21
CA TYR A 13 -12.07 -5.84 9.43
C TYR A 13 -12.70 -7.20 9.14
N ASP A 14 -13.38 -7.35 8.00
CA ASP A 14 -13.95 -8.63 7.56
C ASP A 14 -12.85 -9.66 7.29
N PHE A 15 -11.76 -9.24 6.66
CA PHE A 15 -10.54 -10.05 6.53
C PHE A 15 -10.00 -10.48 7.89
N LEU A 16 -9.85 -9.54 8.84
CA LEU A 16 -9.33 -9.87 10.17
C LEU A 16 -10.25 -10.83 10.94
N ASP A 17 -11.57 -10.70 10.77
CA ASP A 17 -12.53 -11.60 11.41
C ASP A 17 -12.43 -13.03 10.86
N LYS A 18 -12.33 -13.18 9.53
CA LYS A 18 -12.04 -14.47 8.88
C LYS A 18 -10.72 -15.08 9.35
N MET A 19 -9.69 -14.26 9.58
CA MET A 19 -8.40 -14.70 10.11
C MET A 19 -8.40 -15.00 11.63
N ARG A 20 -9.48 -14.66 12.35
CA ARG A 20 -9.68 -15.08 13.75
C ARG A 20 -10.38 -16.44 13.85
N ASN A 21 -10.99 -16.91 12.77
CA ASN A 21 -11.64 -18.21 12.73
C ASN A 21 -10.60 -19.33 12.95
N PRO A 22 -10.82 -20.29 13.86
CA PRO A 22 -9.89 -21.41 14.07
C PRO A 22 -9.60 -22.22 12.79
N ALA A 23 -10.52 -22.24 11.83
CA ALA A 23 -10.34 -22.95 10.57
C ALA A 23 -9.35 -22.26 9.61
N SER A 24 -8.92 -21.02 9.84
CA SER A 24 -7.89 -20.32 9.04
C SER A 24 -6.49 -20.32 9.69
N LEU A 25 -6.28 -21.17 10.72
CA LEU A 25 -5.03 -21.18 11.49
C LEU A 25 -3.78 -21.50 10.67
N ASP A 26 -3.91 -22.29 9.61
CA ASP A 26 -2.86 -22.59 8.64
C ASP A 26 -2.47 -21.34 7.84
N LEU A 27 -3.44 -20.57 7.33
CA LEU A 27 -3.21 -19.30 6.65
C LEU A 27 -2.54 -18.29 7.59
N VAL A 28 -3.04 -18.15 8.82
CA VAL A 28 -2.45 -17.26 9.83
C VAL A 28 -0.99 -17.66 10.15
N ARG A 29 -0.70 -18.95 10.24
CA ARG A 29 0.67 -19.46 10.44
C ARG A 29 1.55 -19.14 9.23
N SER A 30 1.04 -19.32 8.02
CA SER A 30 1.75 -18.96 6.78
C SER A 30 2.15 -17.48 6.78
N ILE A 31 1.20 -16.57 7.05
CA ILE A 31 1.44 -15.11 7.11
C ILE A 31 2.52 -14.76 8.14
N LYS A 32 2.39 -15.28 9.37
CA LYS A 32 3.36 -14.99 10.42
C LYS A 32 4.74 -15.55 10.08
N SER A 33 4.79 -16.76 9.52
CA SER A 33 6.04 -17.39 9.09
C SER A 33 6.71 -16.58 8.00
N PHE A 34 5.95 -16.09 7.01
CA PHE A 34 6.46 -15.23 5.96
C PHE A 34 7.06 -13.95 6.53
N ILE A 35 6.32 -13.20 7.35
CA ILE A 35 6.80 -11.95 7.97
C ILE A 35 8.11 -12.16 8.75
N VAL A 36 8.16 -13.22 9.57
CA VAL A 36 9.35 -13.58 10.34
C VAL A 36 10.50 -13.97 9.42
N SER A 37 10.27 -14.84 8.43
CA SER A 37 11.29 -15.26 7.46
C SER A 37 11.85 -14.07 6.67
N PHE A 38 10.98 -13.13 6.29
CA PHE A 38 11.34 -11.93 5.55
C PHE A 38 12.35 -11.09 6.33
N SER A 39 12.18 -11.00 7.66
CA SER A 39 13.09 -10.27 8.55
C SER A 39 14.51 -10.84 8.61
N PHE A 40 14.74 -12.10 8.24
CA PHE A 40 16.06 -12.73 8.31
C PHE A 40 16.93 -12.51 7.07
N TYR A 41 16.33 -12.14 5.93
CA TYR A 41 17.11 -11.88 4.72
C TYR A 41 17.84 -10.53 4.82
N ALA A 42 18.89 -10.33 4.01
CA ALA A 42 19.42 -8.99 3.79
C ALA A 42 18.44 -8.17 2.94
N ALA A 43 18.28 -6.88 3.21
CA ALA A 43 17.42 -6.01 2.43
C ALA A 43 17.97 -5.88 1.00
N ASN A 44 17.11 -6.14 0.02
CA ASN A 44 17.41 -5.97 -1.41
C ASN A 44 16.10 -5.59 -2.10
N PRO A 45 15.88 -4.31 -2.47
CA PRO A 45 14.59 -3.82 -2.96
C PRO A 45 14.00 -4.62 -4.11
N ASP A 46 14.83 -5.03 -5.08
CA ASP A 46 14.37 -5.77 -6.26
C ASP A 46 13.91 -7.18 -5.89
N ASN A 47 14.69 -7.90 -5.08
CA ASN A 47 14.39 -9.26 -4.63
C ASN A 47 13.26 -9.28 -3.58
N ASP A 48 13.20 -8.25 -2.74
CA ASP A 48 12.19 -8.10 -1.70
C ASP A 48 10.80 -7.90 -2.32
N GLY A 49 10.72 -7.13 -3.42
CA GLY A 49 9.50 -6.97 -4.21
C GLY A 49 9.02 -8.29 -4.82
N GLU A 50 9.89 -9.00 -5.53
CA GLU A 50 9.57 -10.30 -6.15
C GLU A 50 9.09 -11.33 -5.12
N LYS A 51 9.75 -11.43 -3.96
CA LYS A 51 9.35 -12.34 -2.88
C LYS A 51 7.97 -12.04 -2.30
N VAL A 52 7.62 -10.77 -2.16
CA VAL A 52 6.31 -10.36 -1.65
C VAL A 52 5.23 -10.71 -2.67
N GLN A 53 5.46 -10.43 -3.96
CA GLN A 53 4.53 -10.77 -5.03
C GLN A 53 4.30 -12.28 -5.14
N ASP A 54 5.39 -13.06 -5.16
CA ASP A 54 5.34 -14.52 -5.15
C ASP A 54 4.56 -15.08 -3.95
N TYR A 55 4.71 -14.44 -2.79
CA TYR A 55 3.98 -14.83 -1.59
C TYR A 55 2.48 -14.52 -1.71
N PHE A 56 2.11 -13.36 -2.24
CA PHE A 56 0.71 -13.00 -2.45
C PHE A 56 0.03 -13.92 -3.47
N SER A 57 0.66 -14.23 -4.61
CA SER A 57 0.08 -15.18 -5.58
C SER A 57 -0.15 -16.56 -4.96
N LYS A 58 0.80 -17.08 -4.17
CA LYS A 58 0.61 -18.36 -3.45
C LYS A 58 -0.52 -18.30 -2.41
N MET A 59 -0.69 -17.14 -1.78
CA MET A 59 -1.72 -16.97 -0.76
C MET A 59 -3.11 -16.79 -1.39
N GLU A 60 -3.20 -16.18 -2.57
CA GLU A 60 -4.40 -16.10 -3.38
C GLU A 60 -4.89 -17.51 -3.74
N ASP A 61 -4.02 -18.33 -4.33
CA ASP A 61 -4.32 -19.74 -4.62
C ASP A 61 -4.79 -20.49 -3.36
N ALA A 62 -4.08 -20.29 -2.25
CA ALA A 62 -4.43 -20.93 -0.98
C ALA A 62 -5.79 -20.47 -0.44
N ILE A 63 -6.15 -19.19 -0.58
CA ILE A 63 -7.44 -18.64 -0.13
C ILE A 63 -8.57 -19.14 -1.02
N VAL A 64 -8.39 -19.13 -2.34
CA VAL A 64 -9.39 -19.60 -3.32
C VAL A 64 -9.76 -21.07 -3.07
N ASP A 65 -8.76 -21.92 -2.80
CA ASP A 65 -8.98 -23.35 -2.54
C ASP A 65 -9.44 -23.65 -1.09
N HIS A 66 -9.46 -22.67 -0.20
CA HIS A 66 -9.70 -22.91 1.22
C HIS A 66 -11.20 -23.08 1.55
N PRO A 67 -11.60 -24.08 2.36
CA PRO A 67 -13.01 -24.35 2.66
C PRO A 67 -13.81 -23.17 3.25
N LEU A 68 -13.15 -22.27 3.97
CA LEU A 68 -13.77 -21.04 4.52
C LEU A 68 -14.15 -19.99 3.45
N TRP A 69 -13.62 -20.12 2.25
CA TRP A 69 -13.86 -19.24 1.10
C TRP A 69 -14.54 -19.98 -0.07
N ALA A 70 -14.94 -21.24 0.12
CA ALA A 70 -15.63 -22.03 -0.92
C ALA A 70 -16.95 -21.40 -1.42
N SER A 71 -17.55 -20.50 -0.64
CA SER A 71 -18.76 -19.75 -1.02
C SER A 71 -18.50 -18.25 -1.23
N ALA A 72 -17.24 -17.83 -1.25
CA ALA A 72 -16.89 -16.42 -1.40
C ALA A 72 -17.03 -15.97 -2.86
N THR A 73 -17.41 -14.73 -3.09
CA THR A 73 -17.37 -14.12 -4.43
C THR A 73 -15.96 -13.68 -4.79
N ASN A 74 -15.71 -13.40 -6.07
CA ASN A 74 -14.42 -12.86 -6.51
C ASN A 74 -14.12 -11.52 -5.81
N GLU A 75 -15.13 -10.68 -5.62
CA GLU A 75 -14.97 -9.40 -4.91
C GLU A 75 -14.60 -9.60 -3.44
N GLU A 76 -15.13 -10.63 -2.78
CA GLU A 76 -14.75 -10.97 -1.39
C GLU A 76 -13.31 -11.51 -1.31
N ILE A 77 -12.86 -12.23 -2.34
CA ILE A 77 -11.47 -12.69 -2.47
C ILE A 77 -10.54 -11.49 -2.70
N ASP A 78 -10.87 -10.59 -3.62
CA ASP A 78 -10.12 -9.37 -3.88
C ASP A 78 -9.99 -8.51 -2.61
N CYS A 79 -11.09 -8.33 -1.87
CA CYS A 79 -11.10 -7.63 -0.59
C CYS A 79 -10.22 -8.32 0.46
N ALA A 80 -10.20 -9.65 0.50
CA ALA A 80 -9.34 -10.42 1.39
C ALA A 80 -7.86 -10.27 1.02
N MET A 81 -7.55 -10.22 -0.29
CA MET A 81 -6.20 -9.98 -0.80
C MET A 81 -5.72 -8.57 -0.49
N GLU A 82 -6.56 -7.54 -0.66
CA GLU A 82 -6.26 -6.17 -0.20
C GLU A 82 -5.99 -6.14 1.32
N GLY A 83 -6.80 -6.86 2.10
CA GLY A 83 -6.63 -6.94 3.55
C GLY A 83 -5.32 -7.64 3.97
N LEU A 84 -4.95 -8.70 3.26
CA LEU A 84 -3.68 -9.40 3.41
C LEU A 84 -2.50 -8.49 3.07
N GLU A 85 -2.54 -7.83 1.91
CA GLU A 85 -1.49 -6.91 1.47
C GLU A 85 -1.30 -5.80 2.51
N LYS A 86 -2.39 -5.16 2.92
CA LYS A 86 -2.37 -4.13 3.96
C LYS A 86 -1.72 -4.65 5.25
N TYR A 87 -2.09 -5.83 5.70
CA TYR A 87 -1.54 -6.42 6.93
C TYR A 87 -0.03 -6.69 6.80
N VAL A 88 0.38 -7.36 5.72
CA VAL A 88 1.78 -7.74 5.48
C VAL A 88 2.65 -6.50 5.28
N MET A 89 2.26 -5.57 4.39
CA MET A 89 3.02 -4.36 4.12
C MET A 89 3.12 -3.44 5.33
N THR A 90 2.09 -3.36 6.18
CA THR A 90 2.18 -2.63 7.47
C THR A 90 3.25 -3.23 8.39
N LYS A 91 3.44 -4.55 8.38
CA LYS A 91 4.46 -5.22 9.19
C LYS A 91 5.86 -5.12 8.60
N LEU A 92 5.98 -5.01 7.28
CA LEU A 92 7.25 -4.88 6.56
C LEU A 92 7.67 -3.41 6.34
N PHE A 93 6.81 -2.44 6.67
CA PHE A 93 7.00 -1.02 6.35
C PHE A 93 8.36 -0.48 6.77
N SER A 94 8.78 -0.71 8.02
CA SER A 94 10.06 -0.21 8.56
C SER A 94 11.31 -0.76 7.87
N ARG A 95 11.14 -1.81 7.05
CA ARG A 95 12.23 -2.49 6.34
C ARG A 95 12.19 -2.27 4.82
N THR A 96 11.02 -1.96 4.27
CA THR A 96 10.81 -1.87 2.82
C THR A 96 10.65 -0.43 2.35
N PHE A 97 10.27 0.50 3.23
CA PHE A 97 10.10 1.91 2.90
C PHE A 97 11.31 2.74 3.32
N ALA A 98 11.86 3.53 2.39
CA ALA A 98 13.06 4.37 2.59
C ALA A 98 14.22 3.63 3.27
N ALA A 99 14.38 2.35 2.93
CA ALA A 99 15.25 1.43 3.65
C ALA A 99 16.74 1.69 3.43
N SER A 100 17.09 2.36 2.32
CA SER A 100 18.47 2.71 2.00
C SER A 100 18.77 4.21 2.23
N PRO A 101 19.99 4.57 2.69
CA PRO A 101 20.44 5.95 2.73
C PRO A 101 20.38 6.66 1.37
N GLU A 102 20.51 5.90 0.28
CA GLU A 102 20.40 6.35 -1.10
C GLU A 102 18.98 6.86 -1.41
N ASP A 103 17.94 6.14 -0.98
CA ASP A 103 16.53 6.54 -1.17
C ASP A 103 16.27 7.87 -0.47
N VAL A 104 16.67 7.99 0.80
CA VAL A 104 16.50 9.23 1.60
C VAL A 104 17.22 10.41 0.93
N LYS A 105 18.39 10.17 0.33
CA LYS A 105 19.15 11.21 -0.38
C LYS A 105 18.45 11.63 -1.67
N ILE A 106 17.86 10.68 -2.40
CA ILE A 106 17.09 10.95 -3.61
C ILE A 106 15.84 11.75 -3.25
N ASP A 107 15.09 11.34 -2.22
CA ASP A 107 13.89 12.01 -1.74
C ASP A 107 14.17 13.45 -1.33
N ARG A 108 15.25 13.67 -0.56
CA ARG A 108 15.67 15.03 -0.19
C ARG A 108 15.99 15.88 -1.40
N LYS A 109 16.74 15.33 -2.37
CA LYS A 109 17.11 16.06 -3.59
C LYS A 109 15.88 16.41 -4.44
N ILE A 110 14.90 15.51 -4.52
CA ILE A 110 13.64 15.74 -5.22
C ILE A 110 12.83 16.82 -4.50
N SER A 111 12.70 16.72 -3.17
CA SER A 111 11.99 17.71 -2.35
C SER A 111 12.60 19.12 -2.46
N GLU A 112 13.93 19.23 -2.37
CA GLU A 112 14.65 20.50 -2.57
C GLU A 112 14.36 21.09 -3.97
N LYS A 113 14.43 20.26 -5.01
CA LYS A 113 14.13 20.70 -6.38
C LYS A 113 12.68 21.15 -6.54
N ILE A 114 11.72 20.39 -6.00
CA ILE A 114 10.30 20.74 -6.06
C ILE A 114 10.07 22.08 -5.35
N CYS A 115 10.62 22.26 -4.15
CA CYS A 115 10.49 23.50 -3.38
C CYS A 115 11.01 24.71 -4.17
N LEU A 116 12.17 24.59 -4.82
CA LEU A 116 12.72 25.66 -5.65
C LEU A 116 11.85 25.95 -6.88
N LEU A 117 11.44 24.91 -7.61
CA LEU A 117 10.63 25.06 -8.82
C LEU A 117 9.24 25.64 -8.52
N GLN A 118 8.61 25.24 -7.41
CA GLN A 118 7.28 25.73 -7.01
C GLN A 118 7.22 27.26 -6.82
N THR A 119 8.35 27.93 -6.59
CA THR A 119 8.37 29.40 -6.43
C THR A 119 8.10 30.17 -7.72
N PHE A 120 8.36 29.57 -8.90
CA PHE A 120 8.25 30.28 -10.18
C PHE A 120 7.60 29.48 -11.31
N LEU A 121 7.33 28.18 -11.10
CA LEU A 121 6.75 27.33 -12.12
C LEU A 121 5.26 27.68 -12.33
N GLN A 122 4.89 27.90 -13.59
CA GLN A 122 3.53 28.24 -14.00
C GLN A 122 3.01 27.16 -14.95
N PRO A 123 1.68 26.95 -15.05
CA PRO A 123 1.11 25.95 -15.96
C PRO A 123 1.57 26.10 -17.42
N VAL A 124 1.87 27.33 -17.86
CA VAL A 124 2.39 27.61 -19.20
C VAL A 124 3.80 27.06 -19.44
N HIS A 125 4.62 26.92 -18.39
CA HIS A 125 5.97 26.32 -18.51
C HIS A 125 5.91 24.80 -18.72
N LEU A 126 4.75 24.18 -18.53
CA LEU A 126 4.47 22.75 -18.73
C LEU A 126 3.49 22.50 -19.88
N ASP A 127 3.31 23.48 -20.78
CA ASP A 127 2.39 23.40 -21.92
C ASP A 127 0.92 23.14 -21.55
N ILE A 128 0.49 23.50 -20.33
CA ILE A 128 -0.88 23.29 -19.89
C ILE A 128 -1.80 24.35 -20.52
N PRO A 129 -2.78 23.96 -21.36
CA PRO A 129 -3.71 24.88 -22.02
C PRO A 129 -4.58 25.65 -21.03
N ALA A 130 -4.96 26.88 -21.37
CA ALA A 130 -5.77 27.74 -20.50
C ALA A 130 -7.13 27.12 -20.11
N VAL A 131 -7.74 26.33 -21.00
CA VAL A 131 -9.02 25.63 -20.75
C VAL A 131 -8.93 24.58 -19.64
N LEU A 132 -7.73 24.07 -19.34
CA LEU A 132 -7.49 23.09 -18.29
C LEU A 132 -6.99 23.71 -16.99
N ARG A 133 -6.73 25.03 -16.97
CA ARG A 133 -6.22 25.71 -15.77
C ARG A 133 -7.37 25.90 -14.79
N ASN A 134 -7.27 25.23 -13.65
CA ASN A 134 -8.20 25.43 -12.54
C ASN A 134 -7.77 26.67 -11.73
N GLU A 135 -8.71 27.57 -11.44
CA GLU A 135 -8.52 28.73 -10.54
C GLU A 135 -7.96 28.31 -9.17
N ALA A 136 -8.37 27.14 -8.68
CA ALA A 136 -7.87 26.57 -7.43
C ALA A 136 -6.54 25.79 -7.58
N SER A 137 -5.83 25.88 -8.72
CA SER A 137 -4.52 25.24 -8.96
C SER A 137 -4.43 23.75 -8.58
N TRP A 138 -5.53 23.01 -8.68
CA TRP A 138 -5.64 21.62 -8.22
C TRP A 138 -5.28 21.41 -6.73
N LEU A 139 -5.61 22.37 -5.87
CA LEU A 139 -5.40 22.29 -4.42
C LEU A 139 -6.00 21.04 -3.77
N VAL A 140 -7.13 20.54 -4.27
CA VAL A 140 -7.76 19.31 -3.73
C VAL A 140 -6.88 18.07 -3.98
N PRO A 141 -6.44 17.77 -5.22
CA PRO A 141 -5.42 16.76 -5.48
C PRO A 141 -4.11 16.94 -4.70
N LEU A 142 -3.61 18.17 -4.58
CA LEU A 142 -2.38 18.47 -3.84
C LEU A 142 -2.50 18.18 -2.34
N LEU A 143 -3.63 18.56 -1.73
CA LEU A 143 -3.91 18.28 -0.33
C LEU A 143 -4.07 16.77 -0.09
N ALA A 144 -4.72 16.04 -1.01
CA ALA A 144 -4.83 14.59 -0.92
C ALA A 144 -3.45 13.90 -1.00
N PHE A 145 -2.58 14.35 -1.92
CA PHE A 145 -1.21 13.86 -2.02
C PHE A 145 -0.40 14.12 -0.74
N TYR A 146 -0.48 15.34 -0.20
CA TYR A 146 0.24 15.70 1.02
C TYR A 146 -0.25 14.93 2.25
N TYR A 147 -1.56 14.68 2.37
CA TYR A 147 -2.12 13.89 3.47
C TYR A 147 -1.73 12.41 3.40
N LEU A 148 -1.58 11.86 2.19
CA LEU A 148 -1.24 10.45 2.00
C LEU A 148 0.26 10.18 2.14
N PHE A 149 1.12 11.13 1.75
CA PHE A 149 2.56 10.91 1.64
C PHE A 149 3.43 11.82 2.52
N GLY A 150 2.87 12.86 3.14
CA GLY A 150 3.62 13.87 3.89
C GLY A 150 3.83 13.60 5.39
N SER A 151 3.54 12.40 5.89
CA SER A 151 3.66 12.04 7.32
C SER A 151 4.62 10.89 7.63
N SER A 152 5.59 10.61 6.76
CA SER A 152 6.76 9.76 7.11
C SER A 152 7.95 10.62 7.52
#